data_AF-A0ABD4A787-F1
#
_entry.id   AF-A0ABD4A787-F1
#
_cell.length_a   1.000
_cell.length_b   1.000
_cell.length_c   1.000
_cell.angle_alpha   90.00
_cell.angle_beta   90.00
_cell.angle_gamma   90.00
#
_symmetry.space_group_name_H-M   'P 1'
#
loop_
_entity.id
_entity.type
_entity.pdbx_description
1 polymer ?
#
loop_
_entity_poly.entity_id
_entity_poly.type
_entity_poly.pdbx_seq_one_letter_code
_entity_poly.pdbx_strand_id
1 'polypeptide(L)'
;MKIEAHVQDYGWTAVRNNGEVVGTIGLNKRVEAIRLWSDKHKIMYRTHLQEIGWSNWKTNGEVSGTVGQNRAIEAIEIKLS
;
A
#
# COMPACT_ATOMS: atom_id res chain seq x y z
N MET A 1 -14.10 -0.91 -0.18
CA MET A 1 -12.65 -1.04 -0.35
C MET A 1 -12.02 -1.09 1.02
N LYS A 2 -11.09 -2.01 1.21
CA LYS A 2 -10.29 -2.18 2.44
C LYS A 2 -8.82 -2.00 2.09
N ILE A 3 -8.02 -1.53 3.04
CA ILE A 3 -6.60 -1.28 2.86
C ILE A 3 -5.82 -1.60 4.13
N GLU A 4 -4.62 -2.17 3.99
CA GLU A 4 -3.60 -2.19 5.03
C GLU A 4 -2.25 -1.75 4.46
N ALA A 5 -1.38 -1.24 5.32
CA ALA A 5 -0.04 -0.80 4.96
C ALA A 5 1.01 -1.48 5.82
N HIS A 6 2.16 -1.79 5.22
CA HIS A 6 3.38 -2.08 5.95
C HIS A 6 4.10 -0.76 6.25
N VAL A 7 4.19 -0.40 7.53
CA VAL A 7 4.89 0.79 8.01
C VAL A 7 6.26 0.40 8.53
N GLN A 8 7.27 1.20 8.20
CA GLN A 8 8.63 1.03 8.71
C GLN A 8 8.63 0.76 10.22
N ASP A 9 9.37 -0.27 10.64
CA ASP A 9 9.56 -0.73 12.02
C ASP A 9 8.28 -1.20 12.75
N TYR A 10 7.09 -0.94 12.22
CA TYR A 10 5.80 -1.27 12.86
C TYR A 10 5.11 -2.47 12.21
N GLY A 11 5.52 -2.85 11.01
CA GLY A 11 4.92 -3.96 10.30
C GLY A 11 3.58 -3.59 9.67
N TRP A 12 2.74 -4.60 9.47
CA TRP A 12 1.40 -4.43 8.92
C TRP A 12 0.46 -3.77 9.93
N THR A 13 -0.22 -2.71 9.48
CA THR A 13 -1.33 -2.12 10.25
C THR A 13 -2.53 -3.06 10.27
N ALA A 14 -3.49 -2.82 11.17
CA ALA A 14 -4.82 -3.39 11.00
C ALA A 14 -5.45 -2.97 9.66
N VAL A 15 -6.25 -3.86 9.07
CA VAL A 15 -7.04 -3.55 7.87
C VAL A 15 -8.07 -2.47 8.20
N ARG A 16 -8.15 -1.44 7.37
CA ARG A 16 -9.07 -0.31 7.50
C ARG A 16 -10.03 -0.20 6.33
N ASN A 17 -11.16 0.42 6.58
CA ASN A 17 -12.21 0.68 5.60
C ASN A 17 -12.03 2.06 4.94
N ASN A 18 -12.85 2.31 3.92
CA ASN A 18 -12.87 3.58 3.22
C ASN A 18 -13.15 4.76 4.18
N GLY A 19 -12.34 5.82 4.07
CA GLY A 19 -12.44 7.02 4.91
C GLY A 19 -11.59 6.98 6.19
N GLU A 20 -10.98 5.84 6.52
CA GLU A 20 -10.05 5.73 7.65
C GLU A 20 -8.60 6.00 7.21
N VAL A 21 -7.78 6.50 8.14
CA VAL A 21 -6.33 6.66 7.94
C VAL A 21 -5.64 5.30 8.00
N VAL A 22 -4.78 5.01 7.02
CA VAL A 22 -3.85 3.88 7.03
C VAL A 22 -2.42 4.40 7.03
N GLY A 23 -1.60 3.92 7.96
CA GLY A 23 -0.23 4.38 8.16
C GLY A 23 -0.06 5.08 9.49
N THR A 24 0.76 6.14 9.52
CA THR A 24 1.01 6.94 10.73
C THR A 24 0.91 8.42 10.43
N ILE A 25 0.57 9.22 11.45
CA ILE A 25 0.57 10.68 11.39
C ILE A 25 1.58 11.19 12.42
N GLY A 26 2.49 12.07 12.01
CA GLY A 26 3.45 12.74 12.91
C GLY A 26 4.58 11.86 13.44
N LEU A 27 4.67 10.59 13.03
CA LEU A 27 5.68 9.65 13.55
C LEU A 27 6.94 9.54 12.69
N ASN A 28 7.02 10.28 11.57
CA ASN A 28 8.12 10.19 10.60
C ASN A 28 8.42 8.75 10.13
N LYS A 29 7.40 7.90 10.06
CA LYS A 29 7.51 6.53 9.54
C LYS A 29 6.90 6.45 8.14
N ARG A 30 7.68 5.94 7.19
CA ARG A 30 7.24 5.73 5.80
C ARG A 30 6.39 4.47 5.67
N VAL A 31 5.54 4.46 4.64
CA VAL A 31 4.88 3.25 4.15
C VAL A 31 5.78 2.59 3.11
N GLU A 32 5.96 1.27 3.23
CA GLU A 32 6.85 0.48 2.36
C GLU A 32 6.06 -0.47 1.44
N ALA A 33 4.88 -0.93 1.87
CA ALA A 33 3.99 -1.75 1.08
C ALA A 33 2.52 -1.49 1.43
N ILE A 34 1.62 -1.83 0.50
CA ILE A 34 0.18 -1.80 0.69
C ILE A 34 -0.48 -3.08 0.16
N ARG A 35 -1.66 -3.38 0.69
CA ARG A 35 -2.62 -4.30 0.10
C ARG A 35 -3.98 -3.63 0.04
N LEU A 36 -4.69 -3.87 -1.05
CA LEU A 36 -6.04 -3.36 -1.29
C LEU A 36 -6.99 -4.52 -1.55
N TRP A 37 -8.23 -4.36 -1.09
CA TRP A 37 -9.32 -5.26 -1.42
C TRP A 37 -10.57 -4.49 -1.82
N SER A 38 -11.28 -4.99 -2.81
CA SER A 38 -12.63 -4.54 -3.14
C SER A 38 -13.50 -5.73 -3.52
N ASP A 39 -14.69 -5.78 -2.90
CA ASP A 39 -15.73 -6.74 -3.25
C ASP A 39 -16.70 -6.17 -4.29
N LYS A 40 -16.60 -4.87 -4.61
CA LYS A 40 -17.52 -4.13 -5.49
C LYS A 40 -17.00 -3.90 -6.91
N HIS A 41 -15.68 -3.83 -7.07
CA HIS A 41 -15.00 -3.52 -8.34
C HIS A 41 -13.80 -4.44 -8.50
N LYS A 42 -13.43 -4.77 -9.74
CA LYS A 42 -12.12 -5.34 -10.00
C LYS A 42 -11.08 -4.25 -9.78
N ILE A 43 -10.04 -4.55 -9.02
CA ILE A 43 -8.98 -3.58 -8.72
C ILE A 43 -7.65 -4.10 -9.23
N MET A 44 -6.89 -3.18 -9.84
CA MET A 44 -5.47 -3.34 -10.07
C MET A 44 -4.75 -2.15 -9.47
N TYR A 45 -3.63 -2.37 -8.81
CA TYR A 45 -2.84 -1.31 -8.21
C TYR A 45 -1.36 -1.59 -8.33
N ARG A 46 -0.56 -0.52 -8.30
CA ARG A 46 0.89 -0.59 -8.23
C ARG A 46 1.44 0.58 -7.46
N THR A 47 2.67 0.44 -7.02
CA THR A 47 3.38 1.44 -6.21
C THR A 47 4.65 1.86 -6.93
N HIS A 48 4.95 3.15 -6.90
CA HIS A 48 6.28 3.68 -7.22
C HIS A 48 7.10 3.65 -5.94
N LEU A 49 8.21 2.93 -5.96
CA LEU A 49 9.11 2.80 -4.83
C LEU A 49 10.35 3.66 -5.05
N GLN A 50 10.83 4.29 -3.99
CA GLN A 50 12.09 5.01 -3.96
C GLN A 50 13.23 4.14 -4.53
N GLU A 51 13.99 4.70 -5.48
CA GLU A 51 15.13 4.09 -6.21
C GLU A 51 14.81 2.85 -7.06
N ILE A 52 13.55 2.37 -7.11
CA ILE A 52 13.15 1.22 -7.94
C ILE A 52 12.23 1.68 -9.10
N GLY A 53 11.33 2.61 -8.82
CA GLY A 53 10.30 3.04 -9.76
C GLY A 53 9.01 2.24 -9.63
N TRP A 54 8.23 2.19 -10.72
CA TRP A 54 6.93 1.51 -10.75
C TRP A 54 7.07 -0.01 -10.69
N SER A 55 6.37 -0.63 -9.74
CA SER A 55 6.24 -2.08 -9.67
C SER A 55 5.30 -2.64 -10.74
N ASN A 56 5.31 -3.96 -10.89
CA ASN A 56 4.25 -4.68 -11.60
C ASN A 56 2.89 -4.44 -10.94
N TRP A 57 1.84 -4.53 -11.75
CA TRP A 57 0.45 -4.45 -11.29
C TRP A 57 0.10 -5.63 -10.39
N LYS A 58 -0.67 -5.32 -9.34
CA LYS A 58 -1.17 -6.21 -8.31
C LYS A 58 -2.68 -6.16 -8.24
N THR A 59 -3.29 -7.24 -7.80
CA THR A 59 -4.74 -7.41 -7.66
C THR A 59 -5.11 -7.67 -6.19
N ASN A 60 -6.41 -7.83 -5.91
CA ASN A 60 -6.96 -7.99 -4.56
C ASN A 60 -6.05 -8.78 -3.61
N GLY A 61 -5.58 -8.11 -2.55
CA GLY A 61 -4.79 -8.70 -1.46
C GLY A 61 -3.33 -8.99 -1.76
N GLU A 62 -2.85 -8.80 -2.97
CA GLU A 62 -1.43 -8.95 -3.28
C GLU A 62 -0.59 -7.79 -2.72
N VAL A 63 0.65 -8.07 -2.32
CA VAL A 63 1.53 -7.02 -1.82
C VAL A 63 2.03 -6.15 -2.98
N SER A 64 1.77 -4.85 -2.94
CA SER A 64 2.44 -3.86 -3.77
C SER A 64 3.40 -3.05 -2.91
N GLY A 65 4.68 -3.07 -3.25
CA GLY A 65 5.76 -2.44 -2.50
C GLY A 65 6.78 -3.46 -1.99
N THR A 66 7.53 -3.09 -0.96
CA THR A 66 8.53 -3.95 -0.31
C THR A 66 8.29 -4.04 1.19
N VAL A 67 8.61 -5.18 1.79
CA VAL A 67 8.49 -5.38 3.24
C VAL A 67 9.89 -5.39 3.85
N GLY A 68 10.20 -4.44 4.72
CA GLY A 68 11.45 -4.41 5.49
C GLY A 68 12.71 -4.04 4.69
N GLN A 69 12.56 -3.52 3.47
CA GLN A 69 13.69 -3.13 2.62
C GLN A 69 14.10 -1.66 2.75
N ASN A 70 13.48 -0.91 3.67
CA ASN A 70 13.72 0.50 3.88
C ASN A 70 13.45 1.42 2.66
N ARG A 71 12.51 1.05 1.80
CA ARG A 71 12.12 1.85 0.62
C ARG A 71 10.74 2.46 0.79
N ALA A 72 10.63 3.77 0.62
CA ALA A 72 9.35 4.48 0.70
C ALA A 72 8.51 4.25 -0.57
N ILE A 73 7.20 4.14 -0.41
CA ILE A 73 6.25 4.38 -1.50
C ILE A 73 6.17 5.90 -1.73
N GLU A 74 6.39 6.31 -2.97
CA GLU A 74 6.35 7.72 -3.40
C GLU A 74 5.08 8.04 -4.20
N ALA A 75 4.51 7.04 -4.87
CA ALA A 75 3.25 7.17 -5.59
C ALA A 75 2.48 5.85 -5.64
N ILE A 76 1.16 5.95 -5.81
CA ILE A 76 0.26 4.81 -5.96
C ILE A 76 -0.61 5.07 -7.19
N GLU A 77 -0.76 4.05 -8.04
CA GLU A 77 -1.70 4.08 -9.16
C GLU A 77 -2.74 2.98 -8.97
N ILE A 78 -4.01 3.31 -9.18
CA ILE A 78 -5.15 2.39 -8.99
C ILE A 78 -6.04 2.44 -10.23
N LYS A 79 -6.39 1.27 -10.74
CA LYS A 79 -7.39 1.06 -11.79
C LYS A 79 -8.58 0.29 -11.23
N LEU A 80 -9.77 0.79 -11.52
CA LEU A 80 -11.05 0.18 -11.13
C LEU A 80 -11.82 -0.19 -12.40
N SER A 81 -12.44 -1.38 -12.40
CA SER A 81 -13.39 -1.82 -13.44
C SER A 81 -14.57 -2.61 -12.88
#